data_AF-A0AA38U559-F1
#
_entry.id   AF-A0AA38U559-F1
#
_cell.length_a   1.000
_cell.length_b   1.000
_cell.length_c   1.000
_cell.angle_alpha   90.00
_cell.angle_beta   90.00
_cell.angle_gamma   90.00
#
_symmetry.space_group_name_H-M   'P 1'
#
loop_
_entity.id
_entity.type
_entity.pdbx_description
1 polymer ?
#
loop_
_entity_poly.entity_id
_entity_poly.type
_entity_poly.pdbx_seq_one_letter_code
_entity_poly.pdbx_strand_id
1 'polypeptide(L)'
;MNDGWPFPLGRRILTVLQWAVKEKVSQSSFNRLLQIPEVKEKLGLSFENARSMLNKVDQIPERAGRWFVKQLSFKDRPQEEFTVRYRDPIEAIKALWGDPSLAKHMVYK
;
A
#
# COMPACT_ATOMS: atom_id res chain seq x y z
N MET A 1 2.12 9.35 -14.49
CA MET A 1 0.74 8.83 -14.51
C MET A 1 0.23 8.92 -13.09
N ASN A 2 -0.85 9.67 -12.87
CA ASN A 2 -1.42 9.93 -11.55
C ASN A 2 -2.29 8.73 -11.16
N ASP A 3 -1.68 7.71 -10.58
CA ASP A 3 -2.39 6.66 -9.87
C ASP A 3 -2.97 7.32 -8.62
N GLY A 4 -4.28 7.60 -8.59
CA GLY A 4 -4.99 8.28 -7.50
C GLY A 4 -4.99 7.53 -6.16
N TRP A 5 -3.81 7.22 -5.64
CA TRP A 5 -3.56 6.45 -4.43
C TRP A 5 -3.22 7.41 -3.29
N PRO A 6 -3.90 7.35 -2.14
CA PRO A 6 -3.82 8.39 -1.10
C PRO A 6 -2.59 8.28 -0.17
N PHE A 7 -1.66 7.36 -0.45
CA PHE A 7 -0.49 7.11 0.40
C PHE A 7 0.81 7.42 -0.34
N PRO A 8 1.86 7.90 0.36
CA PRO A 8 3.07 8.47 -0.24
C PRO A 8 3.94 7.49 -1.05
N LEU A 9 3.59 6.20 -1.08
CA LEU A 9 4.28 5.17 -1.86
C LEU A 9 3.39 4.69 -3.00
N GLY A 10 3.86 4.89 -4.23
CA GLY A 10 3.18 4.43 -5.45
C GLY A 10 3.00 2.90 -5.47
N ARG A 11 1.94 2.43 -6.14
CA ARG A 11 1.53 1.01 -6.18
C ARG A 11 2.65 0.08 -6.62
N ARG A 12 3.48 0.53 -7.57
CA ARG A 12 4.63 -0.20 -8.12
C ARG A 12 5.70 -0.50 -7.07
N ILE A 13 5.98 0.47 -6.20
CA ILE A 13 6.97 0.34 -5.15
C ILE A 13 6.53 -0.75 -4.19
N LEU A 14 5.29 -0.69 -3.71
CA LEU A 14 4.74 -1.72 -2.81
C LEU A 14 4.81 -3.14 -3.38
N THR A 15 4.63 -3.32 -4.69
CA THR A 15 4.76 -4.65 -5.33
C THR A 15 6.19 -5.18 -5.24
N VAL A 16 7.19 -4.35 -5.54
CA VAL A 16 8.62 -4.72 -5.45
C VAL A 16 9.00 -5.04 -4.01
N LEU A 17 8.46 -4.27 -3.05
CA LEU A 17 8.67 -4.51 -1.62
C LEU A 17 8.08 -5.84 -1.16
N GLN A 18 6.83 -6.10 -1.53
CA GLN A 18 6.16 -7.36 -1.21
C GLN A 18 6.87 -8.56 -1.81
N TRP A 19 7.37 -8.43 -3.05
CA TRP A 19 8.21 -9.44 -3.67
C TRP A 19 9.50 -9.68 -2.89
N ALA A 20 10.24 -8.61 -2.55
CA ALA A 20 11.50 -8.73 -1.82
C ALA A 20 11.34 -9.38 -0.43
N VAL A 21 10.24 -9.08 0.27
CA VAL A 21 9.90 -9.70 1.56
C VAL A 21 9.51 -11.18 1.40
N LYS A 22 8.70 -11.52 0.39
CA LYS A 22 8.29 -12.91 0.12
C LYS A 22 9.49 -13.81 -0.24
N GLU A 23 10.39 -13.30 -1.07
CA GLU A 23 11.60 -13.99 -1.50
C GLU A 23 12.71 -14.00 -0.44
N LYS A 24 12.48 -13.40 0.74
CA LYS A 24 13.46 -13.26 1.83
C LYS A 24 14.81 -12.71 1.33
N VAL A 25 14.76 -11.73 0.43
CA VAL A 25 15.97 -11.12 -0.13
C VAL A 25 16.78 -10.49 1.01
N SER A 26 18.07 -10.84 1.09
CA SER A 26 18.94 -10.26 2.11
C SER A 26 19.01 -8.73 1.97
N GLN A 27 19.06 -8.00 3.08
CA GLN A 27 19.18 -6.53 3.05
C GLN A 27 20.43 -6.07 2.26
N SER A 28 21.50 -6.87 2.28
CA SER A 28 22.72 -6.66 1.49
C SER A 28 22.46 -6.74 -0.01
N SER A 29 21.80 -7.81 -0.47
CA SER A 29 21.44 -7.99 -1.88
C SER A 29 20.48 -6.90 -2.37
N PHE A 30 19.53 -6.50 -1.51
CA PHE A 30 18.58 -5.44 -1.84
C PHE A 30 19.26 -4.07 -1.89
N ASN A 31 20.22 -3.79 -1.00
CA ASN A 31 21.03 -2.57 -1.08
C ASN A 31 21.84 -2.50 -2.37
N ARG A 32 22.41 -3.62 -2.83
CA ARG A 32 23.11 -3.68 -4.13
C ARG A 32 22.16 -3.39 -5.30
N LEU A 33 20.92 -3.90 -5.25
CA LEU A 33 19.90 -3.58 -6.25
C LEU A 33 19.56 -2.08 -6.27
N LEU A 34 19.43 -1.46 -5.09
CA LEU A 34 19.15 -0.03 -4.94
C LEU A 34 20.30 0.88 -5.36
N GLN A 35 21.54 0.37 -5.42
CA GLN A 35 22.70 1.10 -5.92
C GLN A 35 22.73 1.22 -7.45
N ILE A 36 21.91 0.44 -8.17
CA ILE A 36 21.80 0.53 -9.63
C ILE A 36 20.95 1.77 -9.97
N PRO A 37 21.54 2.83 -10.57
CA PRO A 37 20.84 4.09 -10.81
C PRO A 37 19.60 3.92 -11.68
N GLU A 38 19.68 3.08 -12.73
CA GLU A 38 18.55 2.89 -13.65
C GLU A 38 17.37 2.18 -12.99
N VAL A 39 17.63 1.31 -12.01
CA VAL A 39 16.59 0.64 -11.23
C VAL A 39 15.88 1.65 -10.33
N LYS A 40 16.65 2.53 -9.70
CA LYS A 40 16.11 3.59 -8.82
C LYS A 40 15.26 4.58 -9.60
N GLU A 41 15.70 5.00 -10.78
CA GLU A 41 14.96 5.90 -11.68
C GLU A 41 13.72 5.26 -12.28
N LYS A 42 13.80 4.04 -12.84
CA LYS A 42 12.65 3.35 -13.45
C LYS A 42 11.56 2.98 -12.45
N LEU A 43 11.94 2.65 -11.22
CA LEU A 43 11.00 2.28 -10.16
C LEU A 43 10.52 3.50 -9.35
N GLY A 44 11.12 4.68 -9.54
CA GLY A 44 10.81 5.89 -8.77
C GLY A 44 11.10 5.73 -7.28
N LEU A 45 12.15 4.97 -6.94
CA LEU A 45 12.48 4.66 -5.54
C LEU A 45 13.22 5.82 -4.89
N SER A 46 12.64 6.43 -3.87
CA SER A 46 13.29 7.49 -3.07
C SER A 46 14.16 6.95 -1.93
N PHE A 47 14.38 5.64 -1.86
CA PHE A 47 15.08 5.00 -0.75
C PHE A 47 16.58 4.88 -1.01
N GLU A 48 17.37 5.04 0.05
CA GLU A 48 18.83 4.86 0.00
C GLU A 48 19.23 3.43 0.33
N ASN A 49 18.47 2.75 1.20
CA ASN A 49 18.76 1.40 1.66
C ASN A 49 17.49 0.65 2.10
N ALA A 50 17.58 -0.67 2.20
CA ALA A 50 16.51 -1.57 2.63
C ALA A 50 15.95 -1.19 4.01
N ARG A 51 16.76 -0.60 4.90
CA ARG A 51 16.32 -0.15 6.24
C ARG A 51 15.41 1.08 6.16
N SER A 52 15.80 2.10 5.41
CA SER A 52 15.00 3.33 5.18
C SER A 52 13.67 3.00 4.51
N MET A 53 13.67 1.96 3.70
CA MET A 53 12.51 1.41 3.03
C MET A 53 11.57 0.69 4.01
N LEU A 54 12.08 -0.26 4.80
CA LEU A 54 11.28 -0.93 5.83
C LEU A 54 10.71 0.07 6.82
N ASN A 55 11.49 1.06 7.26
CA ASN A 55 10.99 2.14 8.13
C ASN A 55 9.81 2.89 7.51
N LYS A 56 9.82 3.19 6.19
CA LYS A 56 8.65 3.82 5.56
C LYS A 56 7.47 2.86 5.42
N VAL A 57 7.71 1.55 5.29
CA VAL A 57 6.62 0.55 5.30
C VAL A 57 6.00 0.46 6.68
N ASP A 58 6.81 0.48 7.73
CA ASP A 58 6.34 0.45 9.13
C ASP A 58 5.63 1.75 9.52
N GLN A 59 5.97 2.87 8.88
CA GLN A 59 5.24 4.14 9.00
C GLN A 59 3.90 4.14 8.27
N ILE A 60 3.60 3.16 7.41
CA ILE A 60 2.27 3.05 6.83
C ILE A 60 1.34 2.65 7.97
N PRO A 61 0.38 3.50 8.36
CA PRO A 61 -0.50 3.18 9.47
C PRO A 61 -1.21 1.85 9.19
N GLU A 62 -1.46 1.11 10.26
CA GLU A 62 -2.09 -0.19 10.20
C GLU A 62 -3.34 -0.08 9.34
N ARG A 63 -3.32 -0.79 8.20
CA ARG A 63 -4.36 -0.67 7.19
C ARG A 63 -5.64 -1.15 7.84
N ALA A 64 -6.50 -0.23 8.24
CA ALA A 64 -7.94 -0.30 8.48
C ALA A 64 -8.64 -1.64 8.15
N GLY A 65 -8.20 -2.73 8.79
CA GLY A 65 -8.52 -4.11 8.44
C GLY A 65 -8.04 -4.60 7.06
N ARG A 66 -8.28 -5.91 6.85
CA ARG A 66 -8.07 -6.60 5.58
C ARG A 66 -9.08 -6.11 4.53
N TRP A 67 -8.60 -5.81 3.32
CA TRP A 67 -9.45 -5.56 2.17
C TRP A 67 -9.94 -6.88 1.56
N PHE A 68 -11.24 -6.93 1.27
CA PHE A 68 -11.88 -7.98 0.49
C PHE A 68 -12.26 -7.45 -0.87
N VAL A 69 -12.13 -8.30 -1.88
CA VAL A 69 -12.51 -7.99 -3.26
C VAL A 69 -13.45 -9.08 -3.73
N LYS A 70 -14.61 -8.68 -4.24
CA LYS A 70 -15.57 -9.56 -4.92
C LYS A 70 -15.83 -9.01 -6.32
N GLN A 71 -15.85 -9.92 -7.28
CA GLN A 71 -16.41 -9.64 -8.59
C GLN A 71 -17.90 -9.99 -8.54
N LEU A 72 -18.73 -9.04 -8.93
CA LEU A 72 -20.17 -9.25 -9.12
C LEU A 72 -20.45 -9.26 -10.62
N SER A 73 -21.23 -10.21 -11.07
CA SER A 73 -21.83 -10.23 -12.40
C SER A 73 -23.34 -10.30 -12.24
N PHE A 74 -24.05 -9.58 -13.09
CA PHE A 74 -25.51 -9.58 -13.12
C PHE A 74 -25.99 -10.51 -14.21
N LYS A 75 -27.04 -11.30 -13.95
CA LYS A 75 -27.59 -12.25 -14.93
C LYS A 75 -28.05 -11.55 -16.20
N ASP A 76 -28.52 -10.32 -16.05
CA ASP A 76 -29.06 -9.48 -17.13
C ASP A 76 -27.94 -8.90 -18.00
N ARG A 77 -26.69 -8.87 -17.50
CA ARG A 77 -25.50 -8.35 -18.18
C ARG A 77 -24.28 -9.22 -17.87
N PRO A 78 -24.21 -10.43 -18.44
CA PRO A 78 -23.18 -11.41 -18.11
C PRO A 78 -21.76 -11.00 -18.56
N GLN A 79 -21.64 -10.00 -19.44
CA GLN A 79 -20.34 -9.45 -19.86
C GLN A 79 -19.83 -8.30 -18.99
N GLU A 80 -20.65 -7.79 -18.07
CA GLU A 80 -20.24 -6.72 -17.15
C GLU A 80 -19.83 -7.32 -15.81
N GLU A 81 -18.55 -7.18 -15.45
CA GLU A 81 -18.04 -7.49 -14.12
C GLU A 81 -17.83 -6.21 -13.30
N PHE A 82 -18.36 -6.21 -12.08
CA PHE A 82 -18.22 -5.10 -11.14
C PHE A 82 -17.34 -5.52 -9.97
N THR A 83 -16.24 -4.79 -9.78
CA THR A 83 -15.35 -5.00 -8.64
C THR A 83 -15.86 -4.26 -7.41
N VAL A 84 -16.39 -5.02 -6.45
CA VAL A 84 -16.72 -4.50 -5.12
C VAL A 84 -15.56 -4.73 -4.17
N ARG A 85 -15.07 -3.63 -3.58
CA ARG A 85 -14.04 -3.66 -2.53
C ARG A 85 -14.69 -3.27 -1.22
N TYR A 86 -14.57 -4.13 -0.22
CA TYR A 86 -15.15 -3.92 1.11
C TYR A 86 -14.18 -4.34 2.20
N ARG A 87 -14.44 -3.92 3.43
CA ARG A 87 -13.63 -4.23 4.62
C ARG A 87 -14.53 -4.27 5.84
N ASP A 88 -14.01 -4.80 6.94
CA ASP A 88 -14.72 -4.76 8.23
C ASP A 88 -14.88 -3.28 8.67
N PRO A 89 -16.13 -2.81 8.88
CA PRO A 89 -16.37 -1.44 9.32
C PRO A 89 -15.78 -1.15 10.70
N ILE A 90 -15.68 -2.12 11.61
CA ILE A 90 -15.13 -1.93 12.94
C ILE A 90 -13.62 -1.68 12.85
N GLU A 91 -12.90 -2.50 12.10
CA GLU A 91 -11.46 -2.33 11.86
C GLU A 91 -11.15 -1.02 11.11
N ALA A 92 -12.06 -0.61 10.23
CA ALA A 92 -11.98 0.67 9.57
C ALA A 92 -12.08 1.85 10.53
N ILE A 93 -13.05 1.81 11.45
CA ILE A 93 -13.26 2.85 12.46
C ILE A 93 -12.09 2.88 13.45
N LYS A 94 -11.62 1.72 13.93
CA LYS A 94 -10.46 1.63 14.82
C LYS A 94 -9.21 2.27 14.21
N ALA A 95 -8.93 2.00 12.93
CA ALA A 95 -7.79 2.62 12.26
C ALA A 95 -7.96 4.13 12.06
N LEU A 96 -9.18 4.61 11.79
CA LEU A 96 -9.45 6.05 11.73
C LEU A 96 -9.23 6.73 13.09
N TRP A 97 -9.66 6.09 14.18
CA TRP A 97 -9.47 6.57 15.55
C TRP A 97 -8.03 6.47 16.04
N GLY A 98 -7.29 5.48 15.55
CA GLY A 98 -5.88 5.28 15.88
C GLY A 98 -4.92 6.23 15.16
N ASP A 99 -5.37 6.96 14.14
CA ASP A 99 -4.54 7.89 13.37
C ASP A 99 -4.54 9.30 13.98
N PRO A 100 -3.42 9.76 14.58
CA PRO A 100 -3.33 11.08 15.19
C PRO A 100 -3.52 12.22 14.18
N SER A 101 -3.25 11.99 12.89
CA SER A 101 -3.41 13.01 11.84
C SER A 101 -4.87 13.38 11.59
N LEU A 102 -5.80 12.46 11.91
CA LEU A 102 -7.23 12.62 11.76
C LEU A 102 -7.92 13.16 13.02
N ALA A 103 -7.20 13.26 14.15
CA ALA A 103 -7.75 13.69 15.44
C ALA A 103 -8.49 15.04 15.36
N LYS A 104 -7.94 16.00 14.61
CA LYS A 104 -8.56 17.32 14.39
C LYS A 104 -9.90 17.30 13.65
N HIS A 105 -10.20 16.21 12.95
CA HIS A 105 -11.45 16.03 12.20
C HIS A 105 -12.48 15.18 12.97
N MET A 106 -12.11 14.60 14.11
CA MET A 106 -12.96 13.77 14.97
C MET A 106 -13.58 14.57 16.11
N VAL A 107 -13.97 15.81 15.86
CA VAL A 107 -14.59 16.70 16.85
C VAL A 107 -16.08 16.81 16.54
N TYR A 108 -16.94 16.44 17.49
CA TYR A 108 -18.38 16.66 17.40
C TYR A 108 -18.66 18.16 17.54
N LYS A 109 -19.34 18.75 16.55
CA LYS A 109 -19.81 20.14 16.58
C LYS A 109 -21.30 20.20 16.84
#